data_AF-A0A536TF26-F1
#
_entry.id   AF-A0A536TF26-F1
#
_cell.length_a   1.000
_cell.length_b   1.000
_cell.length_c   1.000
_cell.angle_alpha   90.00
_cell.angle_beta   90.00
_cell.angle_gamma   90.00
#
_symmetry.space_group_name_H-M   'P 1'
#
loop_
_entity.id
_entity.type
_entity.pdbx_description
1 polymer ?
#
loop_
_entity_poly.entity_id
_entity_poly.type
_entity_poly.pdbx_seq_one_letter_code
_entity_poly.pdbx_strand_id
1 'polypeptide(L)' 'MLVQAAPTLAETRFLLDVARNSEGLVRGVVGWADLGAADAAETLETLAGDPLLKSI' A
#
# COMPACT_ATOMS: atom_id res chain seq x y z
N MET A 1 5.16 11.26 3.08
CA MET A 1 5.16 9.82 2.76
C MET A 1 4.61 9.09 3.96
N LEU A 2 3.84 8.02 3.76
CA LEU A 2 3.37 7.15 4.83
C LEU A 2 4.08 5.80 4.73
N VAL A 3 4.29 5.17 5.88
CA VAL A 3 4.94 3.85 6.00
C VAL A 3 4.06 3.00 6.89
N GLN A 4 3.84 1.75 6.51
CA GLN A 4 3.06 0.78 7.28
C GLN A 4 3.51 0.70 8.75
N ALA A 5 2.54 0.61 9.66
CA ALA A 5 2.77 0.43 11.09
C ALA A 5 2.25 -0.91 11.63
N ALA A 6 1.51 -1.67 10.81
CA ALA A 6 0.95 -2.98 11.16
C ALA A 6 1.08 -3.95 9.98
N PRO A 7 1.37 -5.24 10.23
CA PRO A 7 1.62 -6.25 9.20
C PRO A 7 0.30 -6.79 8.65
N THR A 8 -0.51 -5.94 8.04
CA THR A 8 -1.79 -6.34 7.43
C THR A 8 -1.99 -5.66 6.08
N LEU A 9 -2.61 -6.38 5.15
CA LEU A 9 -2.99 -5.80 3.86
C LEU A 9 -4.02 -4.66 4.01
N ALA A 10 -4.81 -4.69 5.08
CA ALA A 10 -5.76 -3.62 5.42
C ALA A 10 -5.04 -2.29 5.72
N GLU A 11 -3.90 -2.33 6.43
CA GLU A 11 -3.10 -1.14 6.71
C GLU A 11 -2.61 -0.47 5.43
N THR A 12 -2.09 -1.24 4.47
CA THR A 12 -1.68 -0.72 3.16
C THR A 12 -2.81 0.01 2.45
N ARG A 13 -4.00 -0.60 2.41
CA ARG A 13 -5.19 0.00 1.78
C ARG A 13 -5.61 1.29 2.50
N PHE A 14 -5.60 1.27 3.83
CA PHE A 14 -5.89 2.44 4.64
C PHE A 14 -4.92 3.60 4.36
N LEU A 15 -3.62 3.35 4.33
CA LEU A 15 -2.62 4.40 4.05
C LEU A 15 -2.75 4.95 2.62
N LEU A 16 -3.10 4.10 1.63
CA LEU A 16 -3.38 4.56 0.27
C LEU A 16 -4.63 5.44 0.21
N ASP A 17 -5.68 5.13 0.98
CA ASP A 17 -6.87 5.98 1.11
C ASP A 17 -6.53 7.33 1.76
N VAL A 18 -5.75 7.33 2.85
CA VAL A 18 -5.27 8.59 3.47
C VAL A 18 -4.46 9.40 2.46
N ALA A 19 -3.59 8.75 1.69
CA ALA A 19 -2.75 9.43 0.70
C ALA A 19 -3.59 10.09 -0.40
N ARG A 20 -4.59 9.38 -0.95
CA ARG A 20 -5.53 9.94 -1.95
C ARG A 20 -6.26 11.18 -1.45
N ASN A 21 -6.70 11.16 -0.19
CA ASN A 21 -7.51 12.22 0.40
C ASN A 21 -6.68 13.36 1.02
N SER A 22 -5.36 13.35 0.84
CA SER A 22 -4.46 14.32 1.47
C SER A 22 -4.28 15.63 0.68
N GLU A 23 -5.09 15.87 -0.37
CA GLU A 23 -4.93 17.01 -1.28
C GLU A 23 -3.49 17.13 -1.85
N GLY A 24 -2.80 16.00 -2.01
CA GLY A 24 -1.45 15.92 -2.51
C GLY A 24 -0.34 16.17 -1.48
N LEU A 25 -0.66 16.37 -0.20
CA LEU A 25 0.33 16.45 0.90
C LEU A 25 1.13 15.15 1.02
N VAL A 26 0.48 14.00 0.87
CA VAL A 26 1.12 12.68 0.86
C VAL A 26 1.37 12.26 -0.58
N ARG A 27 2.65 12.09 -0.93
CA ARG A 27 3.11 11.74 -2.29
C ARG A 27 3.42 10.25 -2.51
N GLY A 28 3.22 9.42 -1.50
CA GLY A 28 3.44 7.99 -1.61
C GLY A 28 3.33 7.21 -0.29
N VAL A 29 3.17 5.91 -0.45
CA VAL A 29 3.01 4.90 0.61
C VAL A 29 4.03 3.78 0.44
N VAL A 30 4.69 3.42 1.53
CA VAL A 30 5.42 2.16 1.70
C VAL A 30 4.49 1.22 2.45
N GLY A 31 3.91 0.27 1.73
CA GLY A 31 2.90 -0.65 2.23
C GLY A 31 3.47 -1.90 2.88
N TRP A 32 2.60 -2.88 3.06
CA TRP A 32 2.86 -4.23 3.50
C TRP A 32 2.00 -5.22 2.69
N ALA A 33 2.55 -6.40 2.39
CA ALA A 33 1.83 -7.55 1.88
C ALA A 33 2.53 -8.84 2.37
N ASP A 34 1.79 -9.94 2.45
CA ASP A 34 2.38 -11.24 2.75
C ASP A 34 3.05 -11.81 1.49
N LEU A 35 4.37 -11.71 1.41
CA LEU A 35 5.15 -12.22 0.28
C LEU A 35 5.30 -13.76 0.30
N GLY A 36 4.91 -14.42 1.39
CA GLY A 36 4.89 -15.88 1.50
C GLY A 36 3.55 -16.51 1.17
N ALA A 37 2.50 -15.71 0.98
CA ALA A 37 1.16 -16.21 0.65
C ALA A 37 1.10 -16.76 -0.78
N ALA A 38 0.24 -17.74 -1.00
CA ALA A 38 0.08 -18.36 -2.32
C ALA A 38 -0.43 -17.38 -3.39
N ASP A 39 -1.14 -16.34 -2.97
CA ASP A 39 -1.73 -15.26 -3.77
C ASP A 39 -0.90 -13.96 -3.72
N ALA A 40 0.36 -14.02 -3.28
CA ALA A 40 1.22 -12.84 -3.15
C ALA A 40 1.35 -12.07 -4.47
N ALA A 41 1.52 -12.77 -5.61
CA ALA A 41 1.65 -12.15 -6.92
C ALA A 41 0.37 -11.38 -7.32
N GLU A 42 -0.80 -11.99 -7.17
CA GLU A 42 -2.10 -11.35 -7.46
C GLU A 42 -2.35 -10.13 -6.55
N THR A 43 -1.98 -10.26 -5.27
CA THR A 43 -2.04 -9.15 -4.32
C THR A 43 -1.15 -7.98 -4.75
N LEU A 44 0.09 -8.26 -5.13
CA LEU A 44 1.03 -7.24 -5.59
C LEU A 44 0.59 -6.60 -6.90
N GLU A 45 0.07 -7.37 -7.87
CA GLU A 45 -0.49 -6.85 -9.12
C GLU A 45 -1.64 -5.88 -8.86
N THR A 46 -2.53 -6.25 -7.92
CA THR A 46 -3.64 -5.38 -7.51
C THR A 46 -3.14 -4.07 -6.88
N LEU A 47 -2.16 -4.15 -5.97
CA LEU A 47 -1.62 -2.97 -5.30
C LEU A 47 -0.80 -2.08 -6.24
N ALA A 48 -0.06 -2.67 -7.18
CA ALA A 48 0.79 -1.96 -8.13
C ALA A 48 -0.03 -1.09 -9.12
N GLY A 49 -1.33 -1.35 -9.25
CA GLY A 49 -2.25 -0.47 -9.96
C GLY A 49 -2.42 0.91 -9.33
N ASP A 50 -2.02 1.09 -8.06
CA ASP A 50 -2.07 2.37 -7.37
C ASP A 50 -0.75 3.16 -7.55
N PRO A 51 -0.78 4.33 -8.23
CA PRO A 51 0.43 5.12 -8.48
C PRO A 51 1.04 5.72 -7.20
N LEU A 52 0.32 5.74 -6.08
CA LEU A 52 0.84 6.21 -4.80
C LEU A 52 1.62 5.13 -4.05
N LEU A 53 1.48 3.84 -4.41
CA LEU A 53 2.32 2.80 -3.85
C LEU A 53 3.76 2.93 -4.38
N LYS A 54 4.74 2.92 -3.47
CA LYS A 54 6.17 3.05 -3.83
C LYS A 54 6.98 1.79 -3.53
N SER A 55 6.58 1.02 -2.53
CA SER A 55 7.17 -0.27 -2.16
C SER A 55 6.25 -1.02 -1.20
N ILE A 56 6.59 -2.29 -0.94
CA ILE A 56 5.97 -3.21 0.03
C ILE A 56 7.06 -3.73 0.96
#